data_AF-A0A699YHF0-F1
#
_entry.id   AF-A0A699YHF0-F1
#
_cell.length_a   1.000
_cell.length_b   1.000
_cell.length_c   1.000
_cell.angle_alpha   90.00
_cell.angle_beta   90.00
_cell.angle_gamma   90.00
#
_symmetry.space_group_name_H-M   'P 1'
#
loop_
_entity.id
_entity.type
_entity.pdbx_description
1 polymer ?
#
loop_
_entity_poly.entity_id
_entity_poly.type
_entity_poly.pdbx_seq_one_letter_code
_entity_poly.pdbx_strand_id
1 'polypeptide(L)'
;MMKEQSPKSLYLVRGKLYELLANCIPPDVILKGLLAELLKKLDDEMKQELVLWAAFYEHRLCEGQKAIFHLEAFVAKFMSVYKNYIVSMF
;
A
#
# COMPACT_ATOMS: atom_id res chain seq x y z
N MET A 1 -4.54 13.82 -8.87
CA MET A 1 -3.34 12.99 -9.14
C MET A 1 -2.74 12.48 -7.85
N MET A 2 -2.35 11.20 -7.80
CA MET A 2 -1.49 10.72 -6.71
C MET A 2 -0.11 11.39 -6.82
N LYS A 3 0.51 11.69 -5.67
CA LYS A 3 1.80 12.39 -5.59
C LYS A 3 2.96 11.50 -6.06
N GLU A 4 4.17 12.03 -5.88
CA GLU A 4 5.46 11.42 -6.20
C GLU A 4 5.63 9.99 -5.65
N GLN A 5 6.23 9.12 -6.48
CA GLN A 5 6.59 7.74 -6.16
C GLN A 5 8.11 7.66 -5.91
N SER A 6 8.55 8.12 -4.74
CA SER A 6 9.97 8.14 -4.36
C SER A 6 10.22 7.54 -2.97
N PRO A 7 11.45 7.10 -2.67
CA PRO A 7 11.81 6.59 -1.34
C PRO A 7 11.54 7.60 -0.21
N LYS A 8 11.68 8.90 -0.51
CA LYS A 8 11.37 9.98 0.44
C LYS A 8 9.88 10.01 0.78
N SER A 9 9.01 9.88 -0.21
CA SER A 9 7.56 9.79 0.01
C SER A 9 7.17 8.53 0.78
N LEU A 10 7.79 7.38 0.47
CA LEU A 10 7.57 6.14 1.20
C LEU A 10 7.95 6.27 2.68
N TYR A 11 9.07 6.93 2.98
CA TYR A 11 9.48 7.21 4.37
C TYR A 11 8.44 8.04 5.13
N LEU A 12 7.85 9.05 4.49
CA LEU A 12 6.76 9.84 5.09
C LEU A 12 5.50 8.99 5.33
N VAL A 13 5.16 8.09 4.39
CA VAL A 13 4.04 7.16 4.57
C VAL A 13 4.30 6.20 5.73
N ARG A 14 5.53 5.69 5.87
CA ARG A 14 5.94 4.86 7.01
C ARG A 14 5.68 5.57 8.35
N GLY A 15 5.98 6.87 8.45
CA GLY A 15 5.66 7.68 9.63
C GLY A 15 4.15 7.68 9.96
N LYS A 16 3.29 7.87 8.96
CA LYS A 16 1.83 7.81 9.14
C LYS A 16 1.33 6.41 9.52
N LEU A 17 1.92 5.35 8.95
CA LEU A 17 1.60 3.99 9.35
C LEU A 17 1.96 3.74 10.81
N TYR A 18 3.09 4.27 11.30
CA TYR A 18 3.42 4.24 12.71
C TYR A 18 2.42 4.99 13.58
N GLU A 19 1.97 6.18 13.17
CA GLU A 19 0.94 6.92 13.92
C GLU A 19 -0.35 6.09 14.08
N LEU A 20 -0.80 5.43 13.02
CA LEU A 20 -2.00 4.59 13.06
C LEU A 20 -1.80 3.37 13.98
N LEU A 21 -0.67 2.67 13.85
CA LEU A 21 -0.34 1.51 14.69
C LEU A 21 -0.18 1.90 16.17
N ALA A 22 0.42 3.06 16.45
CA ALA A 22 0.60 3.58 17.81
C ALA A 22 -0.73 3.94 18.48
N ASN A 23 -1.76 4.29 17.69
CA ASN A 23 -3.13 4.50 18.16
C ASN A 23 -3.96 3.20 18.22
N CYS A 24 -3.31 2.04 18.26
CA CYS A 24 -3.94 0.72 18.39
C CYS A 24 -4.94 0.38 17.26
N ILE A 25 -4.76 0.97 16.07
CA ILE A 25 -5.59 0.62 14.92
C ILE A 25 -5.09 -0.73 14.36
N PRO A 26 -5.97 -1.75 14.23
CA PRO A 26 -5.57 -3.04 13.71
C PRO A 26 -4.95 -2.93 12.31
N PRO A 27 -3.83 -3.63 12.06
CA PRO A 27 -3.11 -3.52 10.79
C PRO A 27 -3.90 -4.00 9.57
N ASP A 28 -4.80 -4.97 9.72
CA ASP A 28 -5.69 -5.41 8.65
C ASP A 28 -6.71 -4.33 8.27
N VAL A 29 -7.20 -3.57 9.24
CA VAL A 29 -8.09 -2.41 9.03
C VAL A 29 -7.35 -1.32 8.26
N ILE A 30 -6.08 -1.06 8.62
CA ILE A 30 -5.23 -0.09 7.89
C ILE A 30 -5.06 -0.53 6.44
N LEU A 31 -4.72 -1.80 6.19
CA LEU A 31 -4.51 -2.34 4.85
C LEU A 31 -5.79 -2.26 4.00
N LYS A 32 -6.93 -2.73 4.53
CA LYS A 32 -8.22 -2.69 3.83
C LYS A 32 -8.67 -1.28 3.55
N GLY A 33 -8.53 -0.37 4.52
CA GLY A 33 -8.86 1.04 4.35
C GLY A 33 -8.00 1.70 3.26
N LEU A 34 -6.69 1.43 3.27
CA LEU A 34 -5.78 1.94 2.24
C LEU A 34 -6.13 1.39 0.85
N LEU A 35 -6.38 0.08 0.73
CA LEU A 35 -6.82 -0.55 -0.51
C LEU A 35 -8.09 0.12 -1.06
N ALA A 36 -9.12 0.26 -0.22
CA ALA A 36 -10.40 0.85 -0.62
C ALA A 36 -10.24 2.28 -1.17
N GLU A 37 -9.38 3.11 -0.55
CA GLU A 37 -9.11 4.47 -1.02
C GLU A 37 -8.26 4.51 -2.31
N LEU A 38 -7.37 3.53 -2.51
CA LEU A 38 -6.59 3.40 -3.74
C LEU A 38 -7.46 2.96 -4.92
N LEU A 39 -8.33 1.96 -4.73
CA LEU A 39 -9.21 1.43 -5.79
C LEU A 39 -10.14 2.49 -6.38
N LYS A 40 -10.53 3.51 -5.62
CA LYS A 40 -11.35 4.65 -6.11
C LYS A 40 -10.65 5.51 -7.16
N LYS A 41 -9.33 5.41 -7.29
CA LYS A 41 -8.48 6.31 -8.09
C LYS A 41 -7.72 5.61 -9.21
N LEU A 42 -7.96 4.32 -9.42
CA LEU A 42 -7.24 3.47 -10.37
C LEU A 42 -8.16 2.99 -11.49
N ASP A 43 -7.57 2.65 -12.62
CA ASP A 43 -8.24 1.98 -13.74
C ASP A 43 -8.41 0.48 -13.47
N ASP A 44 -9.35 -0.17 -14.16
CA ASP A 44 -9.76 -1.55 -13.84
C ASP A 44 -8.62 -2.58 -13.95
N GLU A 45 -7.72 -2.42 -14.92
CA GLU A 45 -6.53 -3.26 -15.07
C GLU A 45 -5.61 -3.17 -13.83
N MET A 46 -5.35 -1.95 -13.36
CA MET A 46 -4.56 -1.71 -12.15
C MET A 46 -5.26 -2.22 -10.88
N LYS A 47 -6.59 -2.15 -10.82
CA LYS A 47 -7.35 -2.65 -9.65
C LYS A 47 -7.12 -4.14 -9.44
N GLN A 48 -7.13 -4.93 -10.52
CA GLN A 48 -6.92 -6.38 -10.42
C GLN A 48 -5.55 -6.70 -9.84
N GLU A 49 -4.49 -6.06 -10.35
CA GLU A 49 -3.14 -6.28 -9.85
C GLU A 49 -3.00 -5.82 -8.39
N LEU A 50 -3.58 -4.66 -8.03
CA LEU A 50 -3.49 -4.15 -6.67
C LEU A 50 -4.22 -5.04 -5.65
N VAL A 51 -5.39 -5.57 -6.00
CA VAL A 51 -6.14 -6.50 -5.13
C VAL A 51 -5.34 -7.78 -4.89
N LEU A 52 -4.68 -8.32 -5.92
CA LEU A 52 -3.80 -9.49 -5.78
C LEU A 52 -2.68 -9.22 -4.77
N TRP A 53 -1.98 -8.09 -4.89
CA TRP A 53 -0.91 -7.73 -3.96
C TRP A 53 -1.46 -7.47 -2.56
N ALA A 54 -2.63 -6.85 -2.42
CA ALA A 54 -3.25 -6.62 -1.12
C ALA A 54 -3.55 -7.94 -0.40
N ALA A 55 -4.14 -8.92 -1.09
CA ALA A 55 -4.40 -10.25 -0.53
C ALA A 55 -3.10 -10.97 -0.12
N PHE A 56 -2.05 -10.87 -0.94
CA PHE A 56 -0.74 -11.43 -0.63
C PHE A 56 -0.14 -10.83 0.66
N TYR A 57 -0.15 -9.51 0.80
CA TYR A 57 0.40 -8.84 1.98
C TYR A 57 -0.51 -8.98 3.21
N GLU A 58 -1.83 -9.09 3.04
CA GLU A 58 -2.77 -9.38 4.13
C GLU A 58 -2.46 -10.75 4.76
N HIS A 59 -2.33 -11.79 3.93
CA HIS A 59 -2.00 -13.13 4.42
C HIS A 59 -0.66 -13.14 5.17
N ARG A 60 0.36 -12.49 4.62
CA ARG A 60 1.69 -12.35 5.25
C ARG A 60 1.64 -11.57 6.57
N LEU A 61 0.68 -10.66 6.71
CA LEU A 61 0.47 -9.90 7.92
C LEU A 61 -0.06 -10.78 9.06
N CYS A 62 -0.85 -11.81 8.75
CA CYS A 62 -1.31 -12.81 9.72
C CYS A 62 -0.19 -13.76 10.19
N GLU A 63 0.81 -14.01 9.35
CA GLU A 63 1.92 -14.94 9.66
C GLU A 63 3.13 -14.25 10.29
N GLY A 64 3.23 -12.93 10.17
CA GLY A 64 4.39 -12.14 10.58
C GLY A 64 4.31 -11.55 11.99
N GLN A 65 5.46 -11.22 12.58
CA GLN A 65 5.54 -10.60 13.91
C GLN A 65 5.45 -9.06 13.88
N LYS A 66 5.87 -8.40 12.79
CA LYS A 66 5.97 -6.92 12.73
C LYS A 66 5.13 -6.36 11.59
N ALA A 67 3.88 -5.97 11.91
CA ALA A 67 2.91 -5.45 10.95
C ALA A 67 3.44 -4.31 10.05
N ILE A 68 4.26 -3.42 10.60
CA ILE A 68 4.82 -2.28 9.85
C ILE A 68 5.63 -2.70 8.61
N PHE A 69 6.33 -3.84 8.63
CA PHE A 69 7.09 -4.32 7.49
C PHE A 69 6.18 -4.74 6.34
N HIS A 70 5.05 -5.38 6.67
CA HIS A 70 4.08 -5.84 5.67
C HIS A 70 3.30 -4.66 5.07
N LEU A 71 2.89 -3.70 5.91
CA LEU A 71 2.20 -2.49 5.46
C LEU A 71 3.10 -1.62 4.57
N GLU A 72 4.35 -1.39 4.98
CA GLU A 72 5.30 -0.64 4.16
C GLU A 72 5.59 -1.36 2.84
N ALA A 73 5.78 -2.69 2.87
CA ALA A 73 6.03 -3.47 1.67
C ALA A 73 4.86 -3.41 0.68
N PHE A 74 3.62 -3.45 1.16
CA PHE A 74 2.44 -3.23 0.32
C PHE A 74 2.46 -1.86 -0.34
N VAL A 75 2.72 -0.80 0.43
CA VAL A 75 2.81 0.57 -0.12
C VAL A 75 3.92 0.65 -1.16
N ALA A 76 5.13 0.16 -0.85
CA ALA A 76 6.26 0.17 -1.76
C ALA A 76 5.95 -0.59 -3.07
N LYS A 77 5.27 -1.73 -2.96
CA LYS A 77 4.84 -2.52 -4.12
C LYS A 77 3.84 -1.76 -4.97
N PHE A 78 2.83 -1.14 -4.36
CA PHE A 78 1.89 -0.28 -5.06
C PHE A 78 2.61 0.88 -5.76
N MET A 79 3.52 1.58 -5.07
CA MET A 79 4.28 2.70 -5.65
C MET A 79 5.08 2.26 -6.89
N SER A 80 5.69 1.08 -6.85
CA SER A 80 6.42 0.51 -7.99
C SER A 80 5.49 0.18 -9.16
N VAL A 81 4.36 -0.49 -8.89
CA VAL A 81 3.39 -0.87 -9.91
C VAL A 81 2.80 0.37 -10.58
N TYR A 82 2.36 1.35 -9.78
CA TYR A 82 1.79 2.60 -10.26
C TYR A 82 2.79 3.43 -11.08
N LYS A 83 4.07 3.47 -10.65
CA LYS A 83 5.12 4.15 -11.43
C LYS A 83 5.34 3.48 -12.79
N ASN A 84 5.40 2.15 -12.83
CA ASN A 84 5.57 1.41 -14.07
C ASN A 84 4.37 1.60 -15.02
N TYR A 85 3.14 1.58 -14.49
CA TYR A 85 1.93 1.85 -15.26
C TYR A 85 1.97 3.24 -15.90
N ILE A 86 2.30 4.27 -15.12
CA ILE A 86 2.45 5.64 -15.65
C ILE A 86 3.52 5.69 -16.74
N VAL A 87 4.68 5.07 -16.53
CA VAL A 87 5.76 5.06 -17.53
C VAL A 87 5.33 4.32 -18.80
N SER A 88 4.52 3.27 -18.69
CA SER A 88 4.00 2.53 -19.85
C SER A 88 2.90 3.26 -20.62
N MET A 89 2.25 4.25 -20.01
CA MET A 89 1.26 5.11 -20.67
C MET A 89 1.89 6.24 -21.52
N PHE A 90 3.19 6.51 -21.33
CA PHE A 90 3.95 7.50 -22.08
C PHE A 90 4.78 6.84 -23.19
#